data_AF-A0A554INR6-F1
#
_entry.id   AF-A0A554INR6-F1
#
_cell.length_a   1.000
_cell.length_b   1.000
_cell.length_c   1.000
_cell.angle_alpha   90.00
_cell.angle_beta   90.00
_cell.angle_gamma   90.00
#
_symmetry.space_group_name_H-M   'P 1'
#
loop_
_entity.id
_entity.type
_entity.pdbx_description
1 polymer ?
#
loop_
_entity_poly.entity_id
_entity_poly.type
_entity_poly.pdbx_seq_one_letter_code
_entity_poly.pdbx_strand_id
1 'polypeptide(L)'
;MFVRKNRNRSGSVSVQVIAKDDGKYRVVRTVGSAAHPDEIERLMREAQDVIDHPRHQLPLFPLLSEADLAVQAFMEGMANAQVHTIGPELIFGTLFDRIGFTAVPAELFRHIVIARLAFPTSKLKTADYLYRYRGITVSVQTIYRFLDHLHRTYKNRVERIAYAHTGPRRK
;
A
#
# COMPACT_ATOMS: atom_id res chain seq x y z
N MET A 1 26.17 17.36 21.97
CA MET A 1 25.28 17.61 23.13
C MET A 1 25.40 16.45 24.10
N PHE A 2 25.03 16.60 25.37
CA PHE A 2 25.07 15.49 26.34
C PHE A 2 23.95 15.61 27.38
N VAL A 3 23.58 14.49 28.01
CA VAL A 3 22.57 14.45 29.08
C VAL A 3 23.21 14.76 30.43
N ARG A 4 22.60 15.67 31.19
CA ARG A 4 23.00 16.05 32.55
C ARG A 4 21.88 15.74 33.55
N LYS A 5 22.26 15.12 34.68
CA LYS A 5 21.42 15.02 35.88
C LYS A 5 21.70 16.22 36.79
N ASN A 6 20.68 16.99 37.14
CA ASN A 6 20.78 18.12 38.08
C ASN A 6 19.91 17.88 39.31
N ARG A 7 20.50 17.85 40.51
CA ARG A 7 19.75 17.67 41.76
C ARG A 7 19.12 19.00 42.18
N ASN A 8 17.80 19.01 42.35
CA ASN A 8 17.03 20.18 42.76
C ASN A 8 16.97 20.29 44.29
N ARG A 9 16.72 21.51 44.79
CA ARG A 9 16.52 21.78 46.23
C ARG A 9 15.32 21.03 46.84
N SER A 10 14.35 20.65 46.01
CA SER A 10 13.17 19.86 46.41
C SER A 10 13.44 18.36 46.57
N GLY A 11 14.65 17.88 46.28
CA GLY A 11 15.01 16.45 46.34
C GLY A 11 14.80 15.68 45.03
N SER A 12 14.15 16.28 44.02
CA SER A 12 14.02 15.68 42.69
C SER A 12 15.27 15.89 41.83
N VAL A 13 15.45 15.07 40.80
CA VAL A 13 16.51 15.18 39.79
C VAL A 13 15.91 15.61 38.47
N SER A 14 16.36 16.76 37.95
CA SER A 14 16.04 17.22 36.60
C SER A 14 17.00 16.59 35.59
N VAL A 15 16.46 16.00 34.53
CA VAL A 15 17.24 15.48 33.40
C VAL A 15 17.20 16.50 32.26
N GLN A 16 18.39 16.93 31.82
CA GLN A 16 18.55 18.05 30.88
C GLN A 16 19.49 17.67 29.74
N VAL A 17 19.19 18.15 28.54
CA VAL A 17 20.08 18.09 27.38
C VAL A 17 20.88 19.39 27.32
N ILE A 18 22.21 19.27 27.33
CA ILE A 18 23.15 20.39 27.33
C ILE A 18 23.90 20.45 25.99
N ALA A 19 23.98 21.64 25.41
CA ALA A 19 24.89 21.98 24.32
C ALA A 19 26.12 22.70 24.88
N LYS A 20 27.25 22.48 24.22
CA LYS A 20 28.50 23.19 24.50
C LYS A 20 28.85 23.97 23.24
N ASP A 21 28.57 25.27 23.26
CA ASP A 21 28.80 26.20 22.16
C ASP A 21 29.85 27.22 22.65
N ASP A 22 30.96 27.42 21.93
CA ASP A 22 32.08 28.31 22.31
C ASP A 22 32.55 28.19 23.78
N GLY A 23 32.67 26.96 24.26
CA GLY A 23 33.12 26.68 25.63
C GLY A 23 32.09 26.99 26.73
N LYS A 24 30.93 27.55 26.39
CA LYS A 24 29.83 27.82 27.32
C LYS A 24 28.80 26.69 27.28
N TYR A 25 28.28 26.33 28.46
CA TYR A 25 27.20 25.35 28.58
C TYR A 25 25.84 26.03 28.47
N ARG A 26 24.99 25.54 27.56
CA ARG A 26 23.62 26.01 27.38
C ARG A 26 22.64 24.85 27.55
N VAL A 27 21.57 25.06 28.32
CA VAL A 27 20.47 24.09 28.42
C VAL A 27 19.66 24.19 27.13
N VAL A 28 19.63 23.11 26.36
CA VAL A 28 18.85 23.01 25.12
C VAL A 28 17.41 22.67 25.46
N ARG A 29 17.21 21.71 26.36
CA ARG A 29 15.89 21.26 26.79
C ARG A 29 15.97 20.60 28.17
N THR A 30 14.97 20.81 29.00
CA THR A 30 14.72 19.96 30.17
C THR A 30 13.68 18.92 29.76
N VAL A 31 14.01 17.65 29.93
CA VAL A 31 13.16 16.51 29.51
C VAL A 31 12.11 16.22 30.59
N GLY A 32 12.51 16.34 31.86
CA GLY A 32 11.61 16.25 33.00
C GLY A 32 12.37 16.26 34.31
N SER A 33 11.66 16.10 35.42
CA SER A 33 12.25 15.93 36.75
C SER A 33 11.52 14.86 37.52
N ALA A 34 12.26 13.99 38.23
CA ALA A 34 11.68 12.91 39.01
C ALA A 34 12.46 12.67 40.30
N ALA A 35 11.81 12.11 41.31
CA ALA A 35 12.46 11.71 42.57
C ALA A 35 12.78 10.21 42.62
N HIS A 36 12.05 9.38 41.86
CA HIS A 36 12.24 7.94 41.85
C HIS A 36 13.35 7.50 40.87
N PRO A 37 14.25 6.57 41.25
CA PRO A 37 15.35 6.12 40.38
C PRO A 37 14.90 5.62 39.00
N ASP A 38 13.85 4.80 38.93
CA ASP A 38 13.36 4.22 37.67
C ASP A 38 12.85 5.29 36.71
N GLU A 39 12.21 6.32 37.26
CA GLU A 39 11.69 7.43 36.48
C GLU A 39 12.82 8.34 35.99
N ILE A 40 13.87 8.51 36.79
CA ILE A 40 15.10 9.20 36.37
C ILE A 40 15.76 8.41 35.21
N GLU A 41 15.82 7.09 35.26
CA GLU A 41 16.37 6.28 34.16
C GLU A 41 15.52 6.36 32.89
N ARG A 42 14.19 6.38 33.02
CA ARG A 42 13.28 6.61 31.88
C ARG A 42 13.57 7.96 31.24
N LEU A 43 13.66 9.03 32.04
CA LEU A 43 13.96 10.38 31.57
C LEU A 43 15.36 10.48 30.94
N MET A 44 16.34 9.72 31.43
CA MET A 44 17.69 9.63 30.83
C MET A 44 17.65 9.00 29.43
N ARG A 45 16.88 7.92 29.25
CA ARG A 45 16.71 7.28 27.93
C ARG A 45 16.03 8.22 26.94
N GLU A 46 14.96 8.89 27.37
CA GLU A 46 14.27 9.88 26.54
C GLU A 46 15.18 11.07 26.18
N ALA A 47 16.01 11.53 27.13
CA ALA A 47 16.97 12.59 26.86
C ALA A 47 18.06 12.18 25.87
N GLN A 48 18.47 10.91 25.87
CA GLN A 48 19.44 10.37 24.92
C GLN A 48 18.82 10.27 23.51
N ASP A 49 17.58 9.82 23.41
CA ASP A 49 16.84 9.76 22.14
C ASP A 49 16.70 11.15 21.49
N VAL A 50 16.51 12.20 22.29
CA VAL A 50 16.49 13.60 21.81
C VAL A 50 17.84 14.04 21.21
N ILE A 51 18.96 13.49 21.68
CA ILE A 51 20.30 13.76 21.14
C ILE A 51 20.52 12.99 19.85
N ASP A 52 20.09 11.73 19.82
CA ASP A 52 20.34 10.80 18.72
C ASP A 52 19.41 11.08 17.52
N HIS A 53 18.20 11.60 17.77
CA HIS A 53 17.21 11.96 16.76
C HIS A 53 16.78 13.44 16.86
N PRO A 54 17.66 14.39 16.47
CA PRO A 54 17.29 15.81 16.47
C PRO A 54 16.10 16.04 15.52
N ARG A 55 15.03 16.67 16.01
CA ARG A 55 13.75 16.90 15.28
C ARG A 55 13.85 17.63 13.93
N HIS A 56 15.04 18.10 13.55
CA HIS A 56 15.29 18.86 12.32
C HIS A 56 16.44 18.32 11.46
N GLN A 57 16.98 17.15 11.78
CA GLN A 57 18.03 16.55 10.99
C GLN A 57 17.74 15.05 10.81
N LEU A 58 17.41 14.67 9.58
CA LEU A 58 17.36 13.26 9.20
C LEU A 58 18.78 12.68 9.37
N PRO A 59 18.94 11.52 10.01
CA PRO A 59 20.23 10.86 10.08
C PRO A 59 20.73 10.59 8.65
N LEU A 60 21.99 10.93 8.37
CA LEU A 60 22.63 10.68 7.07
C LEU A 60 22.64 9.19 6.71
N PHE A 61 22.67 8.34 7.73
CA PHE A 61 22.50 6.89 7.62
C PHE A 61 21.56 6.44 8.74
N PRO A 62 20.25 6.26 8.48
CA PRO A 62 19.39 5.60 9.45
C PRO A 62 19.95 4.20 9.70
N LEU A 63 20.10 3.81 10.98
CA LEU A 63 20.26 2.41 11.33
C LEU A 63 18.97 1.71 10.90
N LEU A 64 19.04 0.99 9.78
CA LEU A 64 17.94 0.15 9.33
C LEU A 64 17.70 -0.91 10.39
N SER A 65 16.49 -0.95 10.92
CA SER A 65 16.08 -2.06 11.79
C SER A 65 16.04 -3.36 10.98
N GLU A 66 16.01 -4.51 11.66
CA GLU A 66 15.77 -5.79 10.97
C GLU A 66 14.47 -5.77 10.15
N ALA A 67 13.45 -5.05 10.62
CA ALA A 67 12.21 -4.87 9.88
C ALA A 67 12.41 -4.07 8.59
N ASP A 68 13.22 -3.02 8.63
CA ASP A 68 13.52 -2.20 7.44
C ASP A 68 14.32 -3.00 6.41
N LEU A 69 15.31 -3.78 6.87
CA LEU A 69 16.08 -4.68 6.01
C LEU A 69 15.21 -5.77 5.37
N ALA A 70 14.25 -6.32 6.12
CA ALA A 70 13.31 -7.31 5.60
C ALA A 70 12.38 -6.71 4.53
N VAL A 71 11.88 -5.48 4.75
CA VAL A 71 11.07 -4.76 3.75
C VAL A 71 11.89 -4.46 2.50
N GLN A 72 13.15 -4.04 2.67
CA GLN A 72 14.02 -3.75 1.54
C GLN A 72 14.35 -5.02 0.73
N ALA A 73 14.69 -6.12 1.39
CA ALA A 73 14.92 -7.41 0.73
C ALA A 73 13.68 -7.92 -0.01
N PHE A 74 12.48 -7.70 0.55
CA PHE A 74 11.22 -7.99 -0.12
C PHE A 74 11.03 -7.14 -1.38
N MET A 75 11.25 -5.82 -1.29
CA MET A 75 11.14 -4.89 -2.42
C MET A 75 12.16 -5.20 -3.52
N GLU A 76 13.40 -5.56 -3.17
CA GLU A 76 14.45 -5.96 -4.12
C GLU A 76 14.10 -7.25 -4.85
N GLY A 77 13.36 -8.16 -4.20
CA GLY A 77 12.79 -9.36 -4.82
C GLY A 77 11.59 -9.08 -5.73
N MET A 78 11.05 -7.87 -5.75
CA MET A 78 9.89 -7.54 -6.57
C MET A 78 10.27 -7.19 -8.01
N ALA A 79 9.75 -7.96 -8.96
CA ALA A 79 9.84 -7.64 -10.38
C ALA A 79 8.64 -6.77 -10.82
N ASN A 80 8.84 -5.92 -11.83
CA ASN A 80 7.75 -5.13 -12.45
C ASN A 80 6.55 -5.99 -12.90
N ALA A 81 6.78 -7.27 -13.20
CA ALA A 81 5.73 -8.24 -13.55
C ALA A 81 4.77 -8.57 -12.40
N GLN A 82 5.11 -8.24 -11.14
CA GLN A 82 4.32 -8.49 -9.94
C GLN A 82 3.47 -7.28 -9.52
N VAL A 83 3.65 -6.13 -10.18
CA VAL A 83 2.83 -4.93 -9.97
C VAL A 83 1.72 -4.90 -11.01
N HIS A 84 0.48 -5.06 -10.57
CA HIS A 84 -0.69 -5.12 -11.45
C HIS A 84 -1.63 -3.93 -11.26
N THR A 85 -2.09 -3.36 -12.37
CA THR A 85 -3.14 -2.34 -12.36
C THR A 85 -4.49 -2.95 -11.99
N ILE A 86 -5.00 -2.62 -10.80
CA ILE A 86 -6.30 -3.11 -10.29
C ILE A 86 -7.50 -2.24 -10.69
N GLY A 87 -7.27 -1.01 -11.15
CA GLY A 87 -8.33 -0.02 -11.44
C GLY A 87 -9.45 -0.53 -12.36
N PRO A 88 -9.15 -1.12 -13.54
CA PRO A 88 -10.18 -1.66 -14.42
C PRO A 88 -11.02 -2.76 -13.76
N GLU A 89 -10.42 -3.61 -12.92
CA GLU A 89 -11.15 -4.66 -12.22
C GLU A 89 -12.06 -4.06 -11.14
N LEU A 90 -11.57 -3.08 -10.38
CA LEU A 90 -12.36 -2.39 -9.35
C LEU A 90 -13.59 -1.68 -9.94
N ILE A 91 -13.44 -1.04 -11.10
CA ILE A 91 -14.54 -0.28 -11.72
C ILE A 91 -15.42 -1.20 -12.58
N PHE A 92 -14.84 -1.81 -13.62
CA PHE A 92 -15.61 -2.60 -14.58
C PHE A 92 -16.00 -3.97 -14.04
N GLY A 93 -15.21 -4.58 -13.15
CA GLY A 93 -15.59 -5.81 -12.46
C GLY A 93 -16.80 -5.58 -11.55
N THR A 94 -16.81 -4.49 -10.78
CA THR A 94 -17.99 -4.12 -9.96
C THR A 94 -19.24 -3.88 -10.83
N LEU A 95 -19.09 -3.22 -11.98
CA LEU A 95 -20.20 -3.03 -12.92
C LEU A 95 -20.67 -4.36 -13.54
N PHE A 96 -19.73 -5.23 -13.93
CA PHE A 96 -20.02 -6.56 -14.45
C PHE A 96 -20.85 -7.39 -13.45
N ASP A 97 -20.47 -7.34 -12.18
CA ASP A 97 -21.15 -8.03 -11.09
C ASP A 97 -22.54 -7.42 -10.83
N ARG A 98 -22.66 -6.08 -10.82
CA ARG A 98 -23.95 -5.36 -10.68
C ARG A 98 -24.92 -5.60 -11.83
N ILE A 99 -24.42 -5.79 -13.05
CA ILE A 99 -25.25 -6.16 -14.21
C ILE A 99 -25.79 -7.59 -14.05
N GLY A 100 -25.12 -8.44 -13.28
CA GLY A 100 -25.50 -9.83 -13.05
C GLY A 100 -24.83 -10.81 -14.02
N PHE A 101 -23.77 -10.39 -14.71
CA PHE A 101 -23.06 -11.26 -15.65
C PHE A 101 -22.29 -12.40 -14.99
N THR A 102 -22.13 -12.38 -13.66
CA THR A 102 -21.62 -13.51 -12.85
C THR A 102 -22.44 -14.78 -13.02
N ALA A 103 -23.70 -14.68 -13.46
CA ALA A 103 -24.52 -15.84 -13.76
C ALA A 103 -23.99 -16.68 -14.95
N VAL A 104 -23.17 -16.11 -15.82
CA VAL A 104 -22.57 -16.84 -16.97
C VAL A 104 -21.33 -17.60 -16.48
N PRO A 105 -21.30 -18.95 -16.52
CA PRO A 105 -20.22 -19.76 -15.97
C PRO A 105 -19.02 -19.84 -16.93
N ALA A 106 -18.50 -18.69 -17.34
CA ALA A 106 -17.40 -18.59 -18.29
C ALA A 106 -16.45 -17.47 -17.86
N GLU A 107 -15.40 -17.81 -17.12
CA GLU A 107 -14.47 -16.83 -16.53
C GLU A 107 -13.83 -15.91 -17.58
N LEU A 108 -13.46 -16.47 -18.73
CA LEU A 108 -12.88 -15.70 -19.85
C LEU A 108 -13.83 -14.61 -20.39
N PHE A 109 -15.15 -14.72 -20.15
CA PHE A 109 -16.10 -13.66 -20.47
C PHE A 109 -15.82 -12.39 -19.68
N ARG A 110 -15.67 -12.48 -18.35
CA ARG A 110 -15.36 -11.36 -17.47
C ARG A 110 -14.06 -10.69 -17.89
N HIS A 111 -13.02 -11.50 -18.08
CA HIS A 111 -11.70 -11.04 -18.50
C HIS A 111 -11.73 -10.28 -19.82
N ILE A 112 -12.41 -10.82 -20.84
CA ILE A 112 -12.52 -10.14 -22.13
C ILE A 112 -13.32 -8.85 -22.01
N VAL A 113 -14.45 -8.85 -21.29
CA VAL A 113 -15.28 -7.62 -21.13
C VAL A 113 -14.47 -6.51 -20.49
N ILE A 114 -13.81 -6.78 -19.36
CA ILE A 114 -13.02 -5.78 -18.63
C ILE A 114 -11.84 -5.28 -19.48
N ALA A 115 -11.10 -6.19 -20.12
CA ALA A 115 -9.99 -5.83 -20.99
C ALA A 115 -10.44 -4.98 -22.19
N ARG A 116 -11.61 -5.29 -22.77
CA ARG A 116 -12.18 -4.56 -23.91
C ARG A 116 -12.73 -3.20 -23.53
N LEU A 117 -13.19 -2.99 -22.30
CA LEU A 117 -13.59 -1.67 -21.81
C LEU A 117 -12.36 -0.80 -21.53
N ALA A 118 -11.30 -1.37 -20.97
CA ALA A 118 -10.07 -0.65 -20.70
C ALA A 118 -9.24 -0.34 -21.97
N PHE A 119 -9.22 -1.26 -22.95
CA PHE A 119 -8.42 -1.16 -24.18
C PHE A 119 -9.23 -1.59 -25.43
N PRO A 120 -10.10 -0.71 -25.96
CA PRO A 120 -11.21 -1.08 -26.87
C PRO A 120 -10.86 -1.48 -28.31
N THR A 121 -9.62 -1.73 -28.70
CA THR A 121 -9.24 -1.83 -30.13
C THR A 121 -8.76 -3.21 -30.60
N SER A 122 -7.97 -3.97 -29.83
CA SER A 122 -7.33 -5.19 -30.36
C SER A 122 -7.51 -6.44 -29.49
N LYS A 123 -7.73 -7.59 -30.15
CA LYS A 123 -7.71 -8.93 -29.54
C LYS A 123 -6.32 -9.29 -29.02
N LEU A 124 -5.29 -8.88 -29.75
CA LEU A 124 -3.90 -9.02 -29.31
C LEU A 124 -3.68 -8.19 -28.04
N LYS A 125 -4.21 -6.95 -27.99
CA LYS A 125 -4.18 -6.14 -26.77
C LYS A 125 -4.95 -6.76 -25.60
N THR A 126 -5.98 -7.56 -25.87
CA THR A 126 -6.68 -8.32 -24.82
C THR A 126 -5.77 -9.41 -24.23
N ALA A 127 -5.06 -10.18 -25.07
CA ALA A 127 -4.08 -11.16 -24.59
C ALA A 127 -2.94 -10.48 -23.80
N ASP A 128 -2.38 -9.38 -24.32
CA ASP A 128 -1.35 -8.60 -23.63
C ASP A 128 -1.84 -8.08 -22.27
N TYR A 129 -3.07 -7.58 -22.21
CA TYR A 129 -3.67 -7.06 -20.98
C TYR A 129 -3.78 -8.16 -19.92
N LEU A 130 -4.27 -9.33 -20.30
CA LEU A 130 -4.43 -10.46 -19.39
C LEU A 130 -3.09 -10.96 -18.87
N TYR A 131 -2.07 -11.01 -19.73
CA TYR A 131 -0.72 -11.34 -19.31
C TYR A 131 -0.17 -10.31 -18.32
N ARG A 132 -0.18 -9.01 -18.68
CA ARG A 132 0.47 -7.95 -17.90
C ARG A 132 -0.20 -7.61 -16.58
N TYR A 133 -1.53 -7.62 -16.55
CA TYR A 133 -2.30 -7.11 -15.41
C TYR A 133 -3.04 -8.19 -14.62
N ARG A 134 -3.09 -9.43 -15.15
CA ARG A 134 -3.74 -10.56 -14.47
C ARG A 134 -2.83 -11.79 -14.34
N GLY A 135 -1.65 -11.80 -14.96
CA GLY A 135 -0.79 -12.98 -15.00
C GLY A 135 -1.39 -14.15 -15.80
N ILE A 136 -2.42 -13.89 -16.61
CA ILE A 136 -3.15 -14.92 -17.36
C ILE A 136 -2.58 -15.01 -18.77
N THR A 137 -1.99 -16.15 -19.09
CA THR A 137 -1.49 -16.44 -20.44
C THR A 137 -2.61 -17.05 -21.28
N VAL A 138 -3.06 -16.32 -22.28
CA VAL A 138 -4.07 -16.80 -23.24
C VAL A 138 -3.66 -16.45 -24.67
N SER A 139 -3.78 -17.42 -25.57
CA SER A 139 -3.50 -17.15 -26.98
C SER A 139 -4.62 -16.32 -27.62
N VAL A 140 -4.26 -15.52 -28.63
CA VAL A 140 -5.25 -14.77 -29.41
C VAL A 140 -6.28 -15.70 -30.05
N GLN A 141 -5.86 -16.89 -30.52
CA GLN A 141 -6.77 -17.90 -31.10
C GLN A 141 -7.78 -18.43 -30.06
N THR A 142 -7.37 -18.63 -28.81
CA THR A 142 -8.26 -19.03 -27.72
C THR A 142 -9.35 -17.97 -27.50
N ILE A 143 -8.99 -16.68 -27.55
CA ILE A 143 -9.95 -15.58 -27.45
C ILE A 143 -10.96 -15.63 -28.59
N TYR A 144 -10.53 -15.88 -29.83
CA TYR A 144 -11.44 -16.02 -30.98
C TYR A 144 -12.42 -17.19 -30.81
N ARG A 145 -11.89 -18.39 -30.54
CA ARG A 145 -12.72 -19.59 -30.31
C ARG A 145 -13.70 -19.41 -29.16
N PHE A 146 -13.26 -18.73 -28.10
CA PHE A 146 -14.12 -18.42 -26.96
C PHE A 146 -15.27 -17.50 -27.36
N LEU A 147 -15.05 -16.48 -28.18
CA LEU A 147 -16.13 -15.60 -28.61
C LEU A 147 -17.15 -16.32 -29.49
N ASP A 148 -16.71 -17.23 -30.35
CA ASP A 148 -17.62 -18.08 -31.13
C ASP A 148 -18.45 -18.98 -30.20
N HIS A 149 -17.81 -19.55 -29.18
CA HIS A 149 -18.50 -20.34 -28.16
C HIS A 149 -19.47 -19.51 -27.32
N LEU A 150 -19.08 -18.29 -26.93
CA LEU A 150 -19.91 -17.34 -26.19
C LEU A 150 -21.16 -16.98 -27.00
N HIS A 151 -20.99 -16.71 -28.29
CA HIS A 151 -22.10 -16.42 -29.20
C HIS A 151 -23.07 -17.59 -29.32
N ARG A 152 -22.57 -18.81 -29.51
CA ARG A 152 -23.41 -20.01 -29.69
C ARG A 152 -24.12 -20.44 -28.41
N THR A 153 -23.46 -20.29 -27.26
CA THR A 153 -23.89 -20.91 -26.00
C THR A 153 -24.58 -19.92 -25.07
N TYR A 154 -24.05 -18.70 -24.95
CA TYR A 154 -24.43 -17.78 -23.89
C TYR A 154 -25.11 -16.50 -24.39
N LYS A 155 -25.15 -16.22 -25.70
CA LYS A 155 -25.72 -15.00 -26.27
C LYS A 155 -27.11 -14.65 -25.70
N ASN A 156 -28.08 -15.56 -25.83
CA ASN A 156 -29.45 -15.33 -25.35
C ASN A 156 -29.52 -15.08 -23.83
N ARG A 157 -28.56 -15.62 -23.06
CA ARG A 157 -28.51 -15.42 -21.60
C ARG A 157 -27.91 -14.05 -21.28
N VAL A 158 -26.79 -13.70 -21.92
CA VAL A 158 -26.12 -12.40 -21.78
C VAL A 158 -27.07 -11.27 -22.17
N GLU A 159 -27.75 -11.39 -23.32
CA GLU A 159 -28.70 -10.38 -23.79
C GLU A 159 -29.88 -10.20 -22.83
N ARG A 160 -30.43 -11.30 -22.29
CA ARG A 160 -31.52 -11.24 -21.29
C ARG A 160 -31.07 -10.57 -19.99
N ILE A 161 -29.88 -10.88 -19.49
CA ILE A 161 -29.32 -10.24 -18.30
C ILE A 161 -29.15 -8.74 -18.55
N ALA A 162 -28.54 -8.37 -19.67
CA ALA A 162 -28.33 -6.97 -20.04
C ALA A 162 -29.65 -6.21 -20.16
N TYR A 163 -30.64 -6.79 -20.84
CA TYR A 163 -31.97 -6.20 -21.01
C TYR A 163 -32.71 -6.05 -19.67
N ALA A 164 -32.66 -7.05 -18.80
CA ALA A 164 -33.28 -6.98 -17.47
C ALA A 164 -32.65 -5.88 -16.60
N HIS A 165 -31.35 -5.64 -16.75
CA HIS A 165 -30.65 -4.58 -16.02
C HIS A 165 -30.99 -3.18 -16.53
N THR A 166 -31.20 -3.01 -17.83
CA THR A 166 -31.51 -1.72 -18.46
C THR A 166 -33.01 -1.45 -18.61
N GLY A 167 -33.85 -2.46 -18.42
CA GLY A 167 -35.30 -2.37 -18.51
C GLY A 167 -35.91 -1.44 -17.44
N PRO A 168 -37.12 -0.91 -17.69
CA PRO A 168 -37.78 -0.02 -16.74
C PRO A 168 -38.01 -0.75 -15.42
N ARG A 169 -37.39 -0.24 -14.35
CA ARG A 169 -37.73 -0.66 -12.99
C ARG A 169 -39.19 -0.31 -12.75
N ARG A 170 -40.05 -1.32 -12.60
CA ARG A 170 -41.40 -1.09 -12.07
C ARG A 170 -41.23 -0.43 -10.70
N LYS A 171 -41.64 0.83 -10.60
CA LYS A 171 -41.77 1.56 -9.33
C LYS A 171 -42.91 0.97 -8.53
#